data_AF-A0A1H7TW13-F1
#
_entry.id   AF-A0A1H7TW13-F1
#
_cell.length_a   1.000
_cell.length_b   1.000
_cell.length_c   1.000
_cell.angle_alpha   90.00
_cell.angle_beta   90.00
_cell.angle_gamma   90.00
#
_symmetry.space_group_name_H-M   'P 1'
#
loop_
_entity.id
_entity.type
_entity.pdbx_description
1 polymer ?
#
loop_
_entity_poly.entity_id
_entity_poly.type
_entity_poly.pdbx_seq_one_letter_code
_entity_poly.pdbx_strand_id
1 'polypeptide(L)'
;MGRTDDLNEERMRILGGRLADLSVIETVQYFPSGKEDRVVATLQSSYYPNAVDTATLEIHLRLNGEFNIQYFEEWAGERWSCRWDRHPNTHNTRDHYHVPPQPREESAVDAVYR
;
A
#
# COMPACT_ATOMS: atom_id res chain seq x y z
N MET A 1 -9.11 -6.80 24.73
CA MET A 1 -8.38 -5.64 24.16
C MET A 1 -9.03 -5.36 22.81
N GLY A 2 -10.03 -4.49 22.79
CA GLY A 2 -10.84 -4.26 21.59
C GLY A 2 -10.01 -3.56 20.53
N ARG A 3 -10.06 -4.06 19.30
CA ARG A 3 -9.61 -3.36 18.09
C ARG A 3 -10.05 -1.90 18.19
N THR A 4 -9.11 -0.97 18.32
CA THR A 4 -9.37 0.48 18.41
C THR A 4 -9.76 1.03 17.05
N ASP A 5 -10.62 0.31 16.34
CA ASP A 5 -10.36 0.13 14.92
C ASP A 5 -11.13 1.15 14.10
N ASP A 6 -10.48 2.28 13.91
CA ASP A 6 -10.82 3.25 12.90
C ASP A 6 -10.62 2.69 11.48
N LEU A 7 -10.32 1.41 11.28
CA LEU A 7 -10.29 0.77 9.96
C LEU A 7 -11.63 0.87 9.23
N ASN A 8 -11.52 1.26 7.96
CA ASN A 8 -12.63 1.28 7.05
C ASN A 8 -12.71 -0.04 6.27
N GLU A 9 -13.11 -1.12 6.96
CA GLU A 9 -13.18 -2.47 6.40
C GLU A 9 -14.05 -2.52 5.14
N GLU A 10 -15.22 -1.88 5.18
CA GLU A 10 -16.16 -1.83 4.06
C GLU A 10 -15.51 -1.25 2.81
N ARG A 11 -14.84 -0.10 2.92
CA ARG A 11 -14.17 0.54 1.77
C ARG A 11 -13.01 -0.28 1.25
N MET A 12 -12.25 -0.92 2.12
CA MET A 12 -11.16 -1.79 1.69
C MET A 12 -11.67 -3.05 0.99
N ARG A 13 -12.79 -3.64 1.42
CA ARG A 13 -13.40 -4.77 0.69
C ARG A 13 -13.85 -4.35 -0.71
N ILE A 14 -14.47 -3.18 -0.84
CA ILE A 14 -14.85 -2.61 -2.14
C ILE A 14 -13.61 -2.37 -3.02
N LEU A 15 -12.55 -1.78 -2.46
CA LEU A 15 -11.32 -1.50 -3.17
C LEU A 15 -10.62 -2.79 -3.62
N GLY A 16 -10.49 -3.77 -2.71
CA GLY A 16 -9.92 -5.08 -3.02
C GLY A 16 -10.70 -5.80 -4.12
N GLY A 17 -12.03 -5.71 -4.12
CA GLY A 17 -12.85 -6.25 -5.21
C GLY A 17 -12.52 -5.62 -6.56
N ARG A 18 -12.40 -4.28 -6.60
CA ARG A 18 -11.99 -3.56 -7.82
C ARG A 18 -10.57 -3.92 -8.27
N LEU A 19 -9.64 -4.14 -7.35
CA LEU A 19 -8.28 -4.58 -7.68
C LEU A 19 -8.30 -5.97 -8.30
N ALA A 20 -9.10 -6.89 -7.76
CA ALA A 20 -9.21 -8.25 -8.28
C ALA A 20 -9.71 -8.30 -9.74
N ASP A 21 -10.44 -7.28 -10.20
CA ASP A 21 -10.92 -7.17 -11.58
C ASP A 21 -9.84 -6.65 -12.56
N LEU A 22 -8.69 -6.17 -12.07
CA LEU A 22 -7.62 -5.63 -12.91
C LEU A 22 -6.69 -6.74 -13.42
N SER A 23 -6.39 -6.73 -14.72
CA SER A 23 -5.50 -7.73 -15.36
C SER A 23 -4.06 -7.72 -14.86
N VAL A 24 -3.64 -6.66 -14.15
CA VAL A 24 -2.32 -6.56 -13.51
C VAL A 24 -2.27 -7.22 -12.14
N ILE A 25 -3.42 -7.57 -11.56
CA ILE A 25 -3.51 -8.21 -10.25
C ILE A 25 -3.58 -9.74 -10.44
N GLU A 26 -2.76 -10.46 -9.67
CA GLU A 26 -2.76 -11.91 -9.61
C GLU A 26 -3.70 -12.42 -8.51
N THR A 27 -3.56 -11.87 -7.31
CA THR A 27 -4.40 -12.24 -6.17
C THR A 27 -4.68 -11.03 -5.28
N VAL A 28 -5.80 -11.10 -4.55
CA VAL A 28 -6.13 -10.15 -3.49
C VAL A 28 -6.43 -10.94 -2.22
N GLN A 29 -5.73 -10.61 -1.14
CA GLN A 29 -5.95 -11.14 0.20
C GLN A 29 -6.56 -10.05 1.08
N TYR A 30 -7.66 -10.39 1.74
CA TYR A 30 -8.37 -9.50 2.66
C TYR A 30 -8.00 -9.88 4.09
N PHE A 31 -7.35 -8.96 4.80
CA PHE A 31 -6.97 -9.10 6.22
C PHE A 31 -6.19 -10.40 6.49
N PRO A 32 -5.10 -10.68 5.73
CA PRO A 32 -4.33 -11.90 5.93
C PRO A 32 -3.65 -11.90 7.30
N SER A 33 -3.26 -13.09 7.77
CA SER A 33 -2.57 -13.23 9.06
C SER A 33 -1.28 -12.41 9.09
N GLY A 34 -1.07 -11.68 10.19
CA GLY A 34 0.04 -10.75 10.37
C GLY A 34 -0.17 -9.36 9.75
N LYS A 35 -1.25 -9.17 8.98
CA LYS A 35 -1.68 -7.89 8.38
C LYS A 35 -3.20 -7.77 8.42
N GLU A 36 -3.78 -7.99 9.60
CA GLU A 36 -5.23 -8.04 9.82
C GLU A 36 -5.93 -6.68 9.65
N ASP A 37 -5.17 -5.61 9.38
CA ASP A 37 -5.63 -4.25 9.04
C ASP A 37 -5.42 -3.91 7.55
N ARG A 38 -5.00 -4.87 6.71
CA ARG A 38 -4.65 -4.62 5.30
C ARG A 38 -5.48 -5.42 4.32
N VAL A 39 -5.68 -4.82 3.15
CA VAL A 39 -5.85 -5.56 1.89
C VAL A 39 -4.50 -5.63 1.19
N VAL A 40 -4.10 -6.83 0.78
CA VAL A 40 -2.81 -7.09 0.12
C VAL A 40 -3.09 -7.66 -1.25
N ALA A 41 -2.68 -6.97 -2.31
CA ALA A 41 -2.78 -7.43 -3.69
C ALA A 41 -1.39 -7.82 -4.22
N THR A 42 -1.27 -9.01 -4.78
CA THR A 42 -0.05 -9.43 -5.50
C THR A 42 -0.22 -9.10 -6.98
N LEU A 43 0.80 -8.50 -7.58
CA LEU A 43 0.80 -8.13 -8.99
C LEU A 43 1.36 -9.26 -9.85
N GLN A 44 0.82 -9.39 -11.06
CA GLN A 44 1.21 -10.39 -12.03
C GLN A 44 2.68 -10.23 -12.42
N SER A 45 3.48 -11.28 -12.20
CA SER A 45 4.93 -11.28 -12.52
C SER A 45 5.23 -11.00 -14.00
N SER A 46 4.30 -11.30 -14.91
CA SER A 46 4.42 -11.02 -16.33
C SER A 46 4.54 -9.53 -16.70
N TYR A 47 4.19 -8.61 -15.78
CA TYR A 47 4.36 -7.17 -15.96
C TYR A 47 5.72 -6.66 -15.48
N TYR A 48 6.59 -7.54 -14.95
CA TYR A 48 7.86 -7.18 -14.35
C TYR A 48 9.05 -7.81 -15.07
N PRO A 49 10.24 -7.18 -15.01
CA PRO A 49 11.49 -7.85 -15.39
C PRO A 49 11.74 -9.06 -14.49
N ASN A 50 12.42 -10.09 -15.04
CA ASN A 50 12.78 -11.31 -14.30
C ASN A 50 13.62 -11.08 -13.02
N ALA A 51 14.15 -9.87 -12.81
CA ALA A 51 14.90 -9.52 -11.60
C ALA A 51 14.01 -9.22 -10.38
N VAL A 52 12.70 -9.03 -10.60
CA VAL A 52 11.70 -8.83 -9.55
C VAL A 52 11.05 -10.17 -9.23
N ASP A 53 11.26 -10.65 -8.02
CA ASP A 53 10.71 -11.93 -7.55
C ASP A 53 9.22 -11.82 -7.23
N THR A 54 8.81 -10.74 -6.57
CA THR A 54 7.40 -10.45 -6.25
C THR A 54 7.15 -8.96 -6.23
N ALA A 55 5.92 -8.56 -6.58
CA ALA A 55 5.44 -7.19 -6.41
C ALA A 55 4.08 -7.19 -5.71
N THR A 56 3.92 -6.35 -4.69
CA THR A 56 2.70 -6.28 -3.87
C THR A 56 2.25 -4.85 -3.61
N LEU A 57 0.95 -4.69 -3.43
CA LEU A 57 0.31 -3.46 -3.00
C LEU A 57 -0.45 -3.72 -1.69
N GLU A 58 -0.12 -2.97 -0.65
CA GLU A 58 -0.74 -3.05 0.67
C GLU A 58 -1.54 -1.79 0.95
N ILE A 59 -2.78 -1.96 1.40
CA ILE A 59 -3.73 -0.86 1.53
C ILE A 59 -4.38 -0.90 2.90
N HIS A 60 -4.39 0.26 3.55
CA HIS A 60 -5.06 0.53 4.81
C HIS A 60 -5.81 1.85 4.70
N LEU A 61 -7.13 1.79 4.89
CA LEU A 61 -7.99 2.96 4.91
C LEU A 61 -8.61 3.12 6.29
N ARG A 62 -8.63 4.34 6.83
CA ARG A 62 -9.27 4.67 8.10
C ARG A 62 -10.61 5.40 7.86
N LEU A 63 -11.52 5.33 8.83
CA LEU A 63 -12.85 5.93 8.83
C LEU A 63 -12.78 7.47 8.84
N ASN A 64 -11.72 8.03 9.41
CA ASN A 64 -11.41 9.46 9.40
C ASN A 64 -10.85 9.96 8.04
N GLY A 65 -10.77 9.09 7.04
CA GLY A 65 -10.25 9.40 5.71
C GLY A 65 -8.73 9.48 5.61
N GLU A 66 -8.00 9.03 6.62
CA GLU A 66 -6.56 8.77 6.53
C GLU A 66 -6.31 7.45 5.80
N PHE A 67 -5.15 7.32 5.17
CA PHE A 67 -4.76 6.08 4.50
C PHE A 67 -3.25 5.89 4.47
N ASN A 68 -2.88 4.63 4.25
CA ASN A 68 -1.56 4.20 3.86
C ASN A 68 -1.69 3.22 2.69
N ILE A 69 -1.02 3.51 1.60
CA ILE A 69 -0.89 2.62 0.45
C ILE A 69 0.60 2.40 0.23
N GLN A 70 1.07 1.18 0.36
CA GLN A 70 2.47 0.85 0.17
C GLN A 70 2.65 -0.15 -0.95
N TYR A 71 3.56 0.16 -1.85
CA TYR A 71 3.96 -0.73 -2.92
C TYR A 71 5.34 -1.30 -2.61
N PHE A 72 5.50 -2.61 -2.83
CA PHE A 72 6.74 -3.34 -2.58
C PHE A 72 7.15 -4.16 -3.79
N GLU A 73 8.44 -4.27 -4.00
CA GLU A 73 9.09 -5.24 -4.86
C GLU A 73 10.19 -5.94 -4.07
N GLU A 74 10.18 -7.27 -4.10
CA GLU A 74 11.33 -8.07 -3.68
C GLU A 74 12.17 -8.35 -4.93
N TRP A 75 13.45 -7.99 -4.86
CA TRP A 75 14.45 -8.25 -5.88
C TRP A 75 15.46 -9.26 -5.35
N ALA A 76 16.26 -9.85 -6.23
CA ALA A 76 17.36 -10.72 -5.85
C ALA A 76 18.42 -9.96 -5.01
N GLY A 77 18.24 -9.96 -3.69
CA GLY A 77 19.14 -9.35 -2.70
C GLY A 77 18.79 -7.94 -2.24
N GLU A 78 17.70 -7.33 -2.74
CA GLU A 78 17.29 -5.98 -2.34
C GLU A 78 15.76 -5.84 -2.26
N ARG A 79 15.30 -4.87 -1.47
CA ARG A 79 13.88 -4.49 -1.39
C ARG A 79 13.71 -3.09 -1.93
N TRP A 80 12.70 -2.94 -2.76
CA TRP A 80 12.28 -1.64 -3.28
C TRP A 80 10.85 -1.38 -2.84
N SER A 81 10.57 -0.20 -2.29
CA SER A 81 9.22 0.17 -1.92
C SER A 81 9.03 1.67 -1.94
N CYS A 82 7.79 2.08 -2.18
CA CYS A 82 7.36 3.45 -2.01
C CYS A 82 5.96 3.48 -1.38
N ARG A 83 5.57 4.62 -0.82
CA ARG A 83 4.38 4.70 0.04
C ARG A 83 3.65 6.01 -0.17
N TRP A 84 2.33 5.96 -0.26
CA TRP A 84 1.46 7.12 -0.26
C TRP A 84 0.68 7.14 1.03
N ASP A 85 0.76 8.26 1.73
CA ASP A 85 0.10 8.46 3.01
C ASP A 85 -0.80 9.68 2.96
N ARG A 86 -1.88 9.56 3.73
CA ARG A 86 -2.72 10.68 4.11
C ARG A 86 -2.84 10.68 5.62
N HIS A 87 -2.06 11.51 6.29
CA HIS A 87 -2.17 11.79 7.73
C HIS A 87 -1.41 13.10 8.05
N PRO A 88 -1.70 13.75 9.19
CA PRO A 88 -0.90 14.87 9.65
C PRO A 88 0.57 14.46 9.86
N ASN A 89 1.52 15.28 9.43
CA ASN A 89 2.93 15.15 9.78
C ASN A 89 3.57 16.56 9.99
N THR A 90 4.82 16.62 10.44
CA THR A 90 5.49 17.88 10.82
C THR A 90 6.18 18.60 9.67
N HIS A 91 6.28 18.00 8.48
CA HIS A 91 7.19 18.45 7.42
C HIS A 91 6.54 18.55 6.02
N ASN A 92 5.34 18.02 5.84
CA ASN A 92 4.59 18.01 4.58
C ASN A 92 3.11 18.36 4.82
N THR A 93 2.38 18.54 3.73
CA THR A 93 0.93 18.55 3.74
C THR A 93 0.37 17.18 4.14
N ARG A 94 -0.95 17.13 4.38
CA ARG A 94 -1.63 15.91 4.84
C ARG A 94 -1.43 14.72 3.89
N ASP A 95 -1.27 14.97 2.59
CA ASP A 95 -1.00 13.94 1.59
C ASP A 95 0.48 13.96 1.22
N HIS A 96 1.19 12.85 1.46
CA HIS A 96 2.63 12.79 1.20
C HIS A 96 3.04 11.45 0.59
N TYR A 97 4.13 11.51 -0.17
CA TYR A 97 4.74 10.39 -0.88
C TYR A 97 6.13 10.13 -0.32
N HIS A 98 6.35 8.91 0.13
CA HIS A 98 7.67 8.43 0.51
C HIS A 98 8.34 7.79 -0.71
N VAL A 99 9.42 8.41 -1.14
CA VAL A 99 10.17 8.00 -2.32
C VAL A 99 10.87 6.65 -2.11
N PRO A 100 11.05 5.87 -3.19
CA PRO A 100 11.84 4.64 -3.17
C PRO A 100 13.34 4.88 -3.04
N PRO A 101 14.16 3.83 -2.77
CA PRO A 101 13.78 2.41 -2.62
C PRO A 101 13.29 2.04 -1.22
N GLN A 102 13.46 2.94 -0.25
CA GLN A 102 13.08 2.70 1.13
C GLN A 102 12.34 3.94 1.66
N PRO A 103 11.04 3.83 1.95
CA PRO A 103 10.27 4.94 2.45
C PRO A 103 10.75 5.31 3.85
N ARG A 104 11.22 6.54 4.00
CA ARG A 104 11.61 7.13 5.29
C ARG A 104 10.79 8.39 5.53
N GLU A 105 10.52 8.69 6.79
CA GLU A 105 9.74 9.86 7.18
C GLU A 105 10.43 11.16 6.73
N GLU A 106 11.75 11.24 6.85
CA GLU A 106 12.52 12.45 6.54
C GLU A 106 12.63 12.73 5.04
N SER A 107 12.32 11.75 4.19
CA SER A 107 12.37 11.88 2.73
C SER A 107 10.98 11.96 2.09
N ALA A 108 9.94 12.18 2.89
CA ALA A 108 8.59 12.38 2.38
C ALA A 108 8.50 13.71 1.62
N VAL A 109 7.83 13.67 0.47
CA VAL A 109 7.51 14.86 -0.33
C VAL A 109 6.00 15.02 -0.42
N ASP A 110 5.51 16.25 -0.63
CA ASP A 110 4.08 16.46 -0.87
C ASP A 110 3.61 15.63 -2.06
N ALA A 111 2.48 14.95 -1.90
CA ALA A 111 1.89 14.19 -2.99
C ALA A 111 1.29 15.14 -4.04
N VAL A 112 1.61 14.92 -5.31
CA VAL A 112 1.02 15.66 -6.44
C VAL A 112 0.26 14.67 -7.30
N TYR A 113 -1.07 14.76 -7.30
CA TYR A 113 -1.94 13.99 -8.18
C TYR A 113 -2.19 14.84 -9.43
N ARG A 114 -1.72 14.38 -10.60
CA ARG A 114 -1.96 15.03 -11.90
C ARG A 114 -2.96 14.22 -12.71
#